data_AF-A0A9W9FYM1-F1
#
_entry.id   AF-A0A9W9FYM1-F1
#
_cell.length_a   1.000
_cell.length_b   1.000
_cell.length_c   1.000
_cell.angle_alpha   90.00
_cell.angle_beta   90.00
_cell.angle_gamma   90.00
#
_symmetry.space_group_name_H-M   'P 1'
#
loop_
_entity.id
_entity.type
_entity.pdbx_description
1 polymer ?
#
loop_
_entity_poly.entity_id
_entity_poly.type
_entity_poly.pdbx_seq_one_letter_code
_entity_poly.pdbx_strand_id
1 'polypeptide(L)'
;MPTPHGQDIFAALADVKLEIKAVMGLAAFVSTIDGHQLEMINPEHSLRAQTPISPDPAASEDKELLAQCHCGGVSFHVSRPRDQFIEDPAGQVWLSPLDKSKWLACMDTCDDCRLVNGTNVIGWMFVPVSHLSPMPPADLMIGSSKTYRSTAEVKRTFCGTCGATVFYSCDERPGIVDIATGILRAPEGIMAESWALWRTGRLAWPENGLRYHAGFTQALQEGFKQWGIERGQAQDFVIP
;
A
#
# COMPACT_ATOMS: atom_id res chain seq x y z
N MET A 1 37.48 -4.45 15.65
CA MET A 1 37.40 -2.99 15.78
C MET A 1 36.02 -2.56 15.27
N PRO A 2 35.14 -2.00 16.10
CA PRO A 2 33.84 -1.53 15.66
C PRO A 2 33.99 -0.18 14.94
N THR A 3 33.48 -0.09 13.72
CA THR A 3 33.33 1.15 12.96
C THR A 3 32.36 2.09 13.68
N PRO A 4 32.70 3.38 13.91
CA PRO A 4 31.79 4.34 14.54
C PRO A 4 30.64 4.66 13.58
N HIS A 5 29.40 4.58 14.08
CA HIS A 5 28.26 5.21 13.41
C HIS A 5 28.45 6.73 13.48
N GLY A 6 28.59 7.36 12.32
CA GLY A 6 29.11 8.72 12.15
C GLY A 6 28.38 9.77 12.99
N GLN A 7 29.12 10.34 13.93
CA GLN A 7 29.02 11.74 14.29
C GLN A 7 29.90 12.52 13.31
N ASP A 8 29.60 13.81 13.14
CA ASP A 8 30.26 14.77 12.24
C ASP A 8 29.71 14.81 10.81
N ILE A 9 28.69 15.67 10.61
CA ILE A 9 28.70 16.83 9.70
C ILE A 9 27.43 17.64 10.05
N PHE A 10 27.58 18.66 10.90
CA PHE A 10 26.59 19.74 11.05
C PHE A 10 27.27 21.06 10.72
N ALA A 11 27.26 21.41 9.43
CA ALA A 11 27.53 22.76 8.98
C ALA A 11 26.18 23.41 8.64
N ALA A 12 25.86 24.48 9.37
CA ALA A 12 24.64 25.26 9.24
C ALA A 12 24.51 25.89 7.85
N LEU A 13 23.37 25.70 7.16
CA LEU A 13 22.92 26.58 6.08
C LEU A 13 21.39 26.63 5.96
N ALA A 14 20.88 27.84 6.21
CA ALA A 14 19.77 28.56 5.58
C ALA A 14 18.34 27.98 5.56
N ASP A 15 17.42 28.79 6.10
CA ASP A 15 15.97 28.65 6.13
C ASP A 15 15.35 28.21 4.79
N VAL A 16 14.83 26.98 4.75
CA VAL A 16 13.84 26.56 3.75
C VAL A 16 12.61 26.06 4.49
N LYS A 17 11.57 26.90 4.55
CA LYS A 17 10.26 26.51 5.11
C LYS A 17 9.57 25.52 4.18
N LEU A 18 9.50 24.25 4.59
CA LEU A 18 8.59 23.25 4.02
C LEU A 18 7.30 23.23 4.85
N GLU A 19 6.18 23.65 4.26
CA GLU A 19 4.85 23.38 4.80
C GLU A 19 4.58 21.87 4.78
N ILE A 20 4.46 21.24 5.95
CA ILE A 20 3.92 19.89 6.09
C ILE A 20 2.42 19.95 5.78
N LYS A 21 2.04 19.60 4.55
CA LYS A 21 0.64 19.76 4.08
C LYS A 21 -0.33 18.67 4.51
N ALA A 22 0.11 17.52 5.02
CA ALA A 22 -0.78 16.51 5.61
C ALA A 22 -0.01 15.45 6.41
N VAL A 23 -0.60 14.96 7.51
CA VAL A 23 -0.22 13.67 8.10
C VAL A 23 -0.79 12.58 7.19
N MET A 24 0.04 11.66 6.69
CA MET A 24 -0.35 10.67 5.68
C MET A 24 -0.06 9.24 6.14
N GLY A 25 -0.73 8.27 5.52
CA GLY A 25 -0.54 6.85 5.84
C GLY A 25 -0.93 6.53 7.28
N LEU A 26 -0.22 5.58 7.91
CA LEU A 26 -0.53 5.11 9.28
C LEU A 26 -0.54 6.24 10.31
N ALA A 27 0.36 7.23 10.18
CA ALA A 27 0.41 8.37 11.09
C ALA A 27 -0.89 9.18 11.14
N ALA A 28 -1.69 9.13 10.07
CA ALA A 28 -2.95 9.87 9.99
C ALA A 28 -4.02 9.30 10.92
N PHE A 29 -3.83 8.07 11.43
CA PHE A 29 -4.84 7.40 12.24
C PHE A 29 -4.28 6.53 13.37
N VAL A 30 -2.97 6.30 13.45
CA VAL A 30 -2.31 5.64 14.58
C VAL A 30 -1.45 6.67 15.31
N SER A 31 -2.03 7.31 16.32
CA SER A 31 -1.37 8.37 17.10
C SER A 31 -1.06 7.95 18.54
N THR A 32 -1.63 6.85 19.02
CA THR A 32 -1.44 6.33 20.38
C THR A 32 -1.45 4.80 20.36
N ILE A 33 -0.50 4.16 21.05
CA ILE A 33 -0.44 2.70 21.22
C ILE A 33 -0.25 2.42 22.71
N ASP A 34 -1.09 1.58 23.32
CA ASP A 34 -1.01 1.22 24.74
C ASP A 34 -0.93 2.42 25.69
N GLY A 35 -1.63 3.52 25.35
CA GLY A 35 -1.61 4.77 26.11
C GLY A 35 -0.36 5.64 25.91
N HIS A 36 0.61 5.18 25.12
CA HIS A 36 1.77 5.96 24.71
C HIS A 36 1.46 6.75 23.44
N GLN A 37 1.52 8.07 23.52
CA GLN A 37 1.37 8.92 22.34
C GLN A 37 2.62 8.77 21.44
N LEU A 38 2.41 8.59 20.14
CA LEU A 38 3.48 8.54 19.16
C LEU A 38 3.85 9.96 18.74
N GLU A 39 5.11 10.32 18.90
CA GLU A 39 5.64 11.58 18.42
C GLU A 39 5.89 11.52 16.91
N MET A 40 5.33 12.49 16.19
CA MET A 40 5.55 12.64 14.76
C MET A 40 6.82 13.45 14.51
N ILE A 41 7.93 12.75 14.27
CA ILE A 41 9.21 13.38 13.94
C ILE A 41 9.44 13.24 12.44
N ASN A 42 9.53 14.36 11.73
CA ASN A 42 9.98 14.41 10.33
C ASN A 42 11.31 15.17 10.29
N PRO A 43 12.47 14.50 10.47
CA PRO A 43 13.75 15.19 10.45
C PRO A 43 14.01 15.76 9.06
N GLU A 44 14.32 17.06 8.97
CA GLU A 44 14.47 17.80 7.71
C GLU A 44 15.46 17.16 6.71
N HIS A 45 16.36 16.31 7.19
CA HIS A 45 17.38 15.61 6.40
C HIS A 45 17.02 14.17 5.96
N SER A 46 15.88 13.62 6.38
CA SER A 46 15.48 12.22 6.08
C SER A 46 15.02 12.05 4.64
N LEU A 47 14.56 13.14 4.03
CA LEU A 47 14.23 13.20 2.62
C LEU A 47 15.53 13.45 1.88
N ARG A 48 16.33 12.40 1.63
CA ARG A 48 17.09 12.40 0.37
C ARG A 48 16.02 12.64 -0.67
N ALA A 49 16.04 13.82 -1.30
CA ALA A 49 15.13 14.18 -2.36
C ALA A 49 15.11 12.99 -3.32
N GLN A 50 14.07 12.17 -3.21
CA GLN A 50 13.75 11.24 -4.27
C GLN A 50 13.60 12.17 -5.45
N THR A 51 14.44 12.00 -6.46
CA THR A 51 14.26 12.73 -7.71
C THR A 51 12.79 12.59 -8.02
N PRO A 52 12.03 13.70 -8.10
CA PRO A 52 10.61 13.62 -8.41
C PRO A 52 10.52 12.69 -9.59
N ILE A 53 9.80 11.57 -9.43
CA ILE A 53 9.48 10.72 -10.56
C ILE A 53 8.84 11.68 -11.52
N SER A 54 9.57 12.04 -12.58
CA SER A 54 9.07 13.01 -13.53
C SER A 54 7.82 12.35 -14.08
N PRO A 55 6.64 12.96 -13.93
CA PRO A 55 5.44 12.38 -14.49
C PRO A 55 5.75 12.13 -15.96
N ASP A 56 5.55 10.89 -16.40
CA ASP A 56 5.64 10.58 -17.82
C ASP A 56 4.68 11.55 -18.52
N PRO A 57 5.13 12.43 -19.44
CA PRO A 57 4.25 13.36 -20.12
C PRO A 57 3.18 12.66 -20.97
N ALA A 58 3.27 11.33 -21.15
CA ALA A 58 2.23 10.49 -21.73
C ALA A 58 1.18 9.96 -20.73
N ALA A 59 1.37 10.14 -19.42
CA ALA A 59 0.35 9.85 -18.41
C ALA A 59 -0.76 10.90 -18.51
N SER A 60 -1.70 10.63 -19.41
CA SER A 60 -3.01 11.30 -19.49
C SER A 60 -3.51 11.57 -18.07
N GLU A 61 -3.71 12.85 -17.75
CA GLU A 61 -4.39 13.31 -16.54
C GLU A 61 -5.59 12.37 -16.25
N ASP A 62 -5.66 11.88 -15.00
CA ASP A 62 -6.74 11.10 -14.38
C ASP A 62 -6.96 9.61 -14.74
N LYS A 63 -6.22 8.96 -15.65
CA LYS A 63 -6.59 7.60 -16.11
C LYS A 63 -5.81 6.42 -15.52
N GLU A 64 -4.59 6.62 -15.06
CA GLU A 64 -3.73 5.53 -14.57
C GLU A 64 -2.96 5.89 -13.29
N LEU A 65 -2.81 4.92 -12.39
CA LEU A 65 -2.05 5.03 -11.16
C LEU A 65 -0.72 4.31 -11.29
N LEU A 66 0.38 5.05 -11.16
CA LEU A 66 1.72 4.46 -11.14
C LEU A 66 1.95 3.65 -9.86
N ALA A 67 2.37 2.40 -10.03
CA ALA A 67 2.94 1.56 -8.99
C ALA A 67 4.43 1.32 -9.30
N GLN A 68 5.31 1.77 -8.42
CA GLN A 68 6.75 1.71 -8.61
C GLN A 68 7.46 1.40 -7.30
N CYS A 69 8.42 0.47 -7.33
CA CYS A 69 9.26 0.18 -6.16
C CYS A 69 10.29 1.29 -5.89
N HIS A 70 11.00 1.21 -4.77
CA HIS A 70 11.97 2.24 -4.37
C HIS A 70 13.10 2.46 -5.40
N CYS A 71 13.65 1.39 -5.99
CA CYS A 71 14.74 1.50 -6.95
C CYS A 71 14.29 1.68 -8.41
N GLY A 72 12.99 1.81 -8.67
CA GLY A 72 12.42 1.90 -10.03
C GLY A 72 12.50 0.62 -10.86
N GLY A 73 13.11 -0.45 -10.36
CA GLY A 73 13.32 -1.70 -11.10
C GLY A 73 12.03 -2.51 -11.33
N VAL A 74 10.96 -2.22 -10.60
CA VAL A 74 9.60 -2.70 -10.84
C VAL A 74 8.73 -1.46 -10.98
N SER A 75 8.05 -1.34 -12.11
CA SER A 75 7.22 -0.19 -12.48
C SER A 75 6.10 -0.65 -13.41
N PHE A 76 4.86 -0.32 -13.08
CA PHE A 76 3.68 -0.58 -13.91
C PHE A 76 2.56 0.39 -13.54
N HIS A 77 1.56 0.50 -14.40
CA HIS A 77 0.39 1.34 -14.22
C HIS A 77 -0.84 0.49 -13.89
N VAL A 78 -1.71 1.02 -13.05
CA VAL A 78 -3.01 0.47 -12.68
C VAL A 78 -4.09 1.35 -13.31
N SER A 79 -4.91 0.81 -14.20
CA SER A 79 -6.05 1.55 -14.75
C SER A 79 -7.25 1.50 -13.80
N ARG A 80 -8.18 2.44 -13.96
CA ARG A 80 -9.51 2.40 -13.33
C ARG A 80 -10.28 1.12 -13.74
N PRO A 81 -11.25 0.64 -12.94
CA PRO A 81 -12.21 -0.35 -13.41
C PRO A 81 -12.79 0.07 -14.77
N ARG A 82 -12.75 -0.84 -15.74
CA ARG A 82 -13.22 -0.61 -17.11
C ARG A 82 -14.64 -1.13 -17.23
N ASP A 83 -15.44 -0.56 -18.13
CA ASP A 83 -16.87 -0.92 -18.30
C ASP A 83 -17.09 -2.43 -18.38
N GLN A 84 -16.28 -3.15 -19.17
CA GLN A 84 -16.37 -4.61 -19.29
C GLN A 84 -16.23 -5.34 -17.93
N PHE A 85 -15.35 -4.87 -17.05
CA PHE A 85 -15.16 -5.47 -15.71
C PHE A 85 -16.29 -5.06 -14.75
N ILE A 86 -16.84 -3.86 -14.91
CA ILE A 86 -17.97 -3.36 -14.12
C ILE A 86 -19.26 -4.13 -14.43
N GLU A 87 -19.45 -4.48 -15.71
CA GLU A 87 -20.61 -5.20 -16.20
C GLU A 87 -20.54 -6.71 -15.94
N ASP A 88 -19.33 -7.28 -15.80
CA ASP A 88 -19.12 -8.70 -15.50
C ASP A 88 -19.54 -9.04 -14.05
N PRO A 89 -20.50 -9.98 -13.85
CA PRO A 89 -20.86 -10.46 -12.52
C PRO A 89 -19.67 -10.96 -11.67
N ALA A 90 -18.66 -11.55 -12.30
CA ALA A 90 -17.44 -11.99 -11.60
C ALA A 90 -16.53 -10.83 -11.20
N GLY A 91 -16.60 -9.70 -11.92
CA GLY A 91 -15.88 -8.47 -11.57
C GLY A 91 -16.56 -7.67 -10.47
N GLN A 92 -17.89 -7.68 -10.41
CA GLN A 92 -18.68 -6.88 -9.46
C GLN A 92 -18.35 -7.15 -7.98
N VAL A 93 -17.95 -8.37 -7.63
CA VAL A 93 -17.54 -8.71 -6.25
C VAL A 93 -16.23 -8.05 -5.82
N TRP A 94 -15.45 -7.53 -6.77
CA TRP A 94 -14.19 -6.81 -6.56
C TRP A 94 -14.34 -5.29 -6.64
N LEU A 95 -15.57 -4.80 -6.75
CA LEU A 95 -15.87 -3.38 -6.88
C LEU A 95 -16.60 -2.87 -5.65
N SER A 96 -16.35 -1.60 -5.37
CA SER A 96 -17.02 -0.89 -4.29
C SER A 96 -18.52 -0.76 -4.57
N PRO A 97 -19.39 -0.96 -3.55
CA PRO A 97 -20.81 -0.66 -3.67
C PRO A 97 -21.09 0.85 -3.70
N LEU A 98 -20.16 1.70 -3.24
CA LEU A 98 -20.33 3.15 -3.19
C LEU A 98 -19.77 3.87 -4.41
N ASP A 99 -18.69 3.35 -4.99
CA ASP A 99 -17.92 4.01 -6.03
C ASP A 99 -17.20 2.99 -6.89
N LYS A 100 -17.84 2.59 -7.99
CA LYS A 100 -17.31 1.61 -8.95
C LYS A 100 -16.08 2.07 -9.72
N SER A 101 -15.62 3.32 -9.54
CA SER A 101 -14.38 3.82 -10.11
C SER A 101 -13.13 3.49 -9.27
N LYS A 102 -13.33 2.93 -8.07
CA LYS A 102 -12.26 2.62 -7.11
C LYS A 102 -12.10 1.12 -6.91
N TRP A 103 -10.87 0.70 -6.68
CA TRP A 103 -10.51 -0.66 -6.29
C TRP A 103 -10.71 -0.87 -4.80
N LEU A 104 -11.07 -2.08 -4.38
CA LEU A 104 -11.13 -2.42 -2.96
C LEU A 104 -9.71 -2.44 -2.37
N ALA A 105 -9.59 -2.05 -1.11
CA ALA A 105 -8.34 -2.13 -0.35
C ALA A 105 -8.59 -2.50 1.11
N CYS A 106 -7.60 -3.11 1.76
CA CYS A 106 -7.65 -3.39 3.19
C CYS A 106 -6.27 -3.34 3.86
N MET A 107 -6.29 -3.16 5.17
CA MET A 107 -5.13 -3.40 6.03
C MET A 107 -5.19 -4.85 6.52
N ASP A 108 -4.09 -5.58 6.36
CA ASP A 108 -3.95 -6.98 6.76
C ASP A 108 -2.91 -7.14 7.87
N THR A 109 -3.29 -7.90 8.88
CA THR A 109 -2.49 -8.17 10.09
C THR A 109 -2.24 -9.67 10.29
N CYS A 110 -2.44 -10.50 9.26
CA CYS A 110 -2.15 -11.93 9.33
C CYS A 110 -0.66 -12.22 9.59
N ASP A 111 -0.39 -13.39 10.18
CA ASP A 111 0.98 -13.81 10.53
C ASP A 111 1.90 -13.89 9.31
N ASP A 112 1.40 -14.42 8.19
CA ASP A 112 2.19 -14.57 6.97
C ASP A 112 2.63 -13.23 6.41
N CYS A 113 1.71 -12.28 6.25
CA CYS A 113 2.04 -10.94 5.77
C CYS A 113 2.99 -10.23 6.72
N ARG A 114 2.80 -10.40 8.04
CA ARG A 114 3.69 -9.82 9.04
C ARG A 114 5.11 -10.38 8.94
N LEU A 115 5.25 -11.70 8.85
CA LEU A 115 6.55 -12.37 8.81
C LEU A 115 7.28 -12.16 7.48
N VAL A 116 6.56 -12.15 6.36
CA VAL A 116 7.15 -11.93 5.03
C VAL A 116 7.62 -10.49 4.85
N ASN A 117 6.83 -9.51 5.31
CA ASN A 117 7.15 -8.10 5.11
C ASN A 117 8.00 -7.51 6.25
N GLY A 118 8.05 -8.17 7.41
CA GLY A 118 8.71 -7.64 8.60
C GLY A 118 7.97 -6.44 9.21
N THR A 119 6.66 -6.31 8.98
CA THR A 119 5.83 -5.19 9.44
C THR A 119 4.57 -5.69 10.15
N ASN A 120 4.07 -4.99 11.16
CA ASN A 120 2.85 -5.41 11.89
C ASN A 120 1.57 -5.35 11.04
N VAL A 121 1.61 -4.63 9.93
CA VAL A 121 0.49 -4.43 9.00
C VAL A 121 1.03 -4.23 7.59
N ILE A 122 0.24 -4.64 6.60
CA ILE A 122 0.42 -4.27 5.20
C ILE A 122 -0.91 -3.79 4.62
N GLY A 123 -0.85 -2.81 3.72
CA GLY A 123 -1.99 -2.42 2.90
C GLY A 123 -1.99 -3.16 1.57
N TRP A 124 -3.14 -3.72 1.19
CA TRP A 124 -3.38 -4.37 -0.09
C TRP A 124 -4.47 -3.66 -0.88
N MET A 125 -4.28 -3.51 -2.19
CA MET A 125 -5.29 -3.08 -3.15
C MET A 125 -5.54 -4.21 -4.16
N PHE A 126 -6.80 -4.62 -4.34
CA PHE A 126 -7.17 -5.81 -5.12
C PHE A 126 -7.49 -5.41 -6.56
N VAL A 127 -6.72 -5.92 -7.52
CA VAL A 127 -6.82 -5.51 -8.92
C VAL A 127 -6.70 -6.71 -9.86
N PRO A 128 -7.54 -6.84 -10.90
CA PRO A 128 -7.34 -7.81 -11.95
C PRO A 128 -6.06 -7.54 -12.76
N VAL A 129 -5.31 -8.59 -13.11
CA VAL A 129 -4.07 -8.47 -13.89
C VAL A 129 -4.27 -7.79 -15.24
N SER A 130 -5.47 -7.89 -15.83
CA SER A 130 -5.84 -7.25 -17.10
C SER A 130 -5.96 -5.72 -17.01
N HIS A 131 -5.95 -5.16 -15.80
CA HIS A 131 -5.94 -3.72 -15.53
C HIS A 131 -4.55 -3.19 -15.18
N LEU A 132 -3.52 -4.00 -15.37
CA LEU A 132 -2.12 -3.63 -15.20
C LEU A 132 -1.45 -3.40 -16.56
N SER A 133 -0.57 -2.39 -16.63
CA SER A 133 0.20 -2.06 -17.82
C SER A 133 1.68 -1.86 -17.49
N PRO A 134 2.60 -2.71 -17.99
CA PRO A 134 2.33 -3.91 -18.78
C PRO A 134 1.56 -4.96 -17.98
N MET A 135 0.71 -5.74 -18.67
CA MET A 135 0.03 -6.86 -18.04
C MET A 135 1.08 -7.91 -17.63
N PRO A 136 1.15 -8.32 -16.35
CA PRO A 136 2.11 -9.31 -15.94
C PRO A 136 1.88 -10.66 -16.62
N PRO A 137 2.94 -11.40 -16.95
CA PRO A 137 2.85 -12.82 -17.32
C PRO A 137 2.30 -13.66 -16.16
N ALA A 138 2.01 -14.94 -16.42
CA ALA A 138 1.41 -15.86 -15.43
C ALA A 138 2.30 -16.13 -14.19
N ASP A 139 3.60 -15.87 -14.27
CA ASP A 139 4.53 -15.93 -13.14
C ASP A 139 4.64 -14.60 -12.37
N LEU A 140 3.86 -13.59 -12.77
CA LEU A 140 3.77 -12.25 -12.18
C LEU A 140 5.09 -11.46 -12.16
N MET A 141 6.06 -11.84 -13.00
CA MET A 141 7.32 -11.11 -13.07
C MET A 141 7.19 -9.86 -13.95
N ILE A 142 7.53 -8.70 -13.39
CA ILE A 142 7.59 -7.40 -14.07
C ILE A 142 8.94 -6.76 -13.74
N GLY A 143 9.70 -6.40 -14.76
CA GLY A 143 11.03 -5.79 -14.60
C GLY A 143 11.98 -6.67 -13.79
N SER A 144 12.55 -6.11 -12.72
CA SER A 144 13.49 -6.77 -11.80
C SER A 144 12.81 -7.65 -10.73
N SER A 145 11.50 -7.85 -10.79
CA SER A 145 10.81 -8.63 -9.76
C SER A 145 11.21 -10.11 -9.78
N LYS A 146 11.05 -10.74 -8.63
CA LYS A 146 11.17 -12.18 -8.41
C LYS A 146 9.88 -12.67 -7.78
N THR A 147 9.44 -13.84 -8.21
CA THR A 147 8.25 -14.51 -7.68
C THR A 147 8.66 -15.83 -7.05
N TYR A 148 8.12 -16.13 -5.87
CA TYR A 148 8.23 -17.43 -5.23
C TYR A 148 6.86 -17.92 -4.78
N ARG A 149 6.77 -19.22 -4.53
CA ARG A 149 5.58 -19.87 -3.98
C ARG A 149 5.74 -20.04 -2.47
N SER A 150 4.89 -19.41 -1.67
CA SER A 150 4.88 -19.63 -0.21
C SER A 150 4.08 -20.88 0.17
N THR A 151 3.12 -21.27 -0.67
CA THR A 151 2.44 -22.57 -0.67
C THR A 151 2.28 -23.03 -2.13
N ALA A 152 1.70 -24.20 -2.39
CA ALA A 152 1.45 -24.62 -3.76
C ALA A 152 0.55 -23.63 -4.51
N GLU A 153 -0.41 -23.03 -3.82
CA GLU A 153 -1.49 -22.18 -4.34
C GLU A 153 -1.17 -20.68 -4.26
N VAL A 154 -0.19 -20.27 -3.45
CA VAL A 154 0.10 -18.85 -3.19
C VAL A 154 1.44 -18.43 -3.80
N LYS A 155 1.42 -17.39 -4.63
CA LYS A 155 2.62 -16.73 -5.16
C LYS A 155 2.80 -15.35 -4.53
N ARG A 156 4.05 -15.01 -4.25
CA ARG A 156 4.47 -13.71 -3.72
C ARG A 156 5.54 -13.12 -4.61
N THR A 157 5.36 -11.87 -5.02
CA THR A 157 6.27 -11.14 -5.91
C THR A 157 6.89 -9.97 -5.16
N PHE A 158 8.20 -9.83 -5.28
CA PHE A 158 8.96 -8.72 -4.70
C PHE A 158 10.02 -8.20 -5.69
N CYS A 159 10.50 -6.98 -5.52
CA CYS A 159 11.61 -6.46 -6.32
C CYS A 159 12.92 -7.16 -5.93
N GLY A 160 13.58 -7.84 -6.88
CA GLY A 160 14.85 -8.53 -6.62
C GLY A 160 16.02 -7.60 -6.31
N THR A 161 15.87 -6.29 -6.54
CA THR A 161 16.91 -5.28 -6.30
C THR A 161 16.76 -4.59 -4.93
N CYS A 162 15.56 -4.11 -4.59
CA CYS A 162 15.34 -3.35 -3.35
C CYS A 162 14.49 -4.08 -2.30
N GLY A 163 13.98 -5.28 -2.59
CA GLY A 163 13.18 -6.07 -1.66
C GLY A 163 11.72 -5.61 -1.50
N ALA A 164 11.30 -4.54 -2.17
CA ALA A 164 9.92 -4.04 -2.05
C ALA A 164 8.89 -5.12 -2.43
N THR A 165 7.92 -5.36 -1.57
CA THR A 165 6.76 -6.22 -1.85
C THR A 165 5.93 -5.64 -3.00
N VAL A 166 5.53 -6.48 -3.95
CA VAL A 166 4.81 -6.07 -5.16
C VAL A 166 3.42 -6.69 -5.18
N PHE A 167 3.35 -8.03 -5.32
CA PHE A 167 2.08 -8.76 -5.44
C PHE A 167 1.98 -9.89 -4.43
N TYR A 168 0.75 -10.13 -3.97
CA TYR A 168 0.29 -11.43 -3.51
C TYR A 168 -0.75 -11.96 -4.52
N SER A 169 -0.79 -13.27 -4.74
CA SER A 169 -1.85 -13.93 -5.51
C SER A 169 -2.09 -15.34 -4.98
N CYS A 170 -3.33 -15.83 -5.09
CA CYS A 170 -3.69 -17.21 -4.77
C CYS A 170 -4.59 -17.82 -5.84
N ASP A 171 -4.55 -19.15 -5.96
CA ASP A 171 -5.33 -19.89 -6.96
C ASP A 171 -6.86 -19.82 -6.71
N GLU A 172 -7.30 -19.48 -5.49
CA GLU A 172 -8.71 -19.26 -5.14
C GLU A 172 -9.29 -17.98 -5.78
N ARG A 173 -8.43 -17.04 -6.17
CA ARG A 173 -8.80 -15.73 -6.75
C ARG A 173 -8.12 -15.53 -8.11
N PRO A 174 -8.43 -16.39 -9.10
CA PRO A 174 -7.70 -16.42 -10.35
C PRO A 174 -7.83 -15.09 -11.10
N GLY A 175 -6.69 -14.55 -11.54
CA GLY A 175 -6.63 -13.30 -12.30
C GLY A 175 -6.68 -12.03 -11.44
N ILE A 176 -6.89 -12.13 -10.13
CA ILE A 176 -6.77 -11.01 -9.18
C ILE A 176 -5.40 -11.06 -8.51
N VAL A 177 -4.77 -9.90 -8.37
CA VAL A 177 -3.56 -9.71 -7.56
C VAL A 177 -3.82 -8.68 -6.48
N ASP A 178 -3.19 -8.89 -5.33
CA ASP A 178 -3.17 -7.95 -4.22
C ASP A 178 -1.89 -7.12 -4.38
N ILE A 179 -2.03 -5.83 -4.68
CA ILE A 179 -0.92 -4.89 -4.89
C ILE A 179 -0.56 -4.26 -3.56
N ALA A 180 0.70 -4.32 -3.17
CA ALA A 180 1.18 -3.68 -1.95
C ALA A 180 1.04 -2.16 -2.08
N THR A 181 0.27 -1.51 -1.21
CA THR A 181 -0.02 -0.08 -1.37
C THR A 181 1.21 0.82 -1.18
N GLY A 182 2.25 0.34 -0.51
CA GLY A 182 3.52 1.06 -0.32
C GLY A 182 4.29 1.38 -1.61
N ILE A 183 3.98 0.70 -2.72
CA ILE A 183 4.58 1.01 -4.04
C ILE A 183 3.70 1.93 -4.90
N LEU A 184 2.51 2.32 -4.44
CA LEU A 184 1.68 3.27 -5.18
C LEU A 184 2.29 4.68 -5.14
N ARG A 185 2.17 5.41 -6.24
CA ARG A 185 2.70 6.77 -6.43
C ARG A 185 1.57 7.74 -6.74
N ALA A 186 0.50 7.67 -5.95
CA ALA A 186 -0.60 8.62 -6.03
C ALA A 186 -0.16 9.98 -5.46
N PRO A 187 -0.51 11.12 -6.08
CA PRO A 187 -0.16 12.45 -5.58
C PRO A 187 -0.78 12.75 -4.20
N GLU A 188 -1.93 12.15 -3.90
CA GLU A 188 -2.59 12.19 -2.58
C GLU A 188 -1.98 11.22 -1.55
N GLY A 189 -0.87 10.55 -1.90
CA GLY A 189 -0.10 9.66 -1.05
C GLY A 189 -0.57 8.21 -1.02
N ILE A 190 0.00 7.43 -0.10
CA ILE A 190 -0.05 5.96 -0.07
C ILE A 190 -1.48 5.42 0.05
N MET A 191 -2.35 6.15 0.76
CA MET A 191 -3.75 5.75 0.90
C MET A 191 -4.49 5.80 -0.44
N ALA A 192 -3.99 6.56 -1.43
CA ALA A 192 -4.52 6.66 -2.79
C ALA A 192 -6.05 6.78 -2.80
N GLU A 193 -6.59 7.68 -1.98
CA GLU A 193 -8.03 7.75 -1.66
C GLU A 193 -8.91 8.01 -2.89
N SER A 194 -8.33 8.58 -3.97
CA SER A 194 -9.03 8.73 -5.23
C SER A 194 -9.13 7.41 -6.01
N TRP A 195 -8.28 6.41 -5.72
CA TRP A 195 -8.16 5.12 -6.41
C TRP A 195 -8.65 3.92 -5.62
N ALA A 196 -8.56 3.98 -4.30
CA ALA A 196 -8.86 2.88 -3.40
C ALA A 196 -10.05 3.22 -2.48
N LEU A 197 -10.99 2.28 -2.35
CA LEU A 197 -11.93 2.26 -1.23
C LEU A 197 -11.44 1.29 -0.18
N TRP A 198 -11.14 1.80 1.00
CA TRP A 198 -10.60 1.03 2.10
C TRP A 198 -11.69 0.39 2.97
N ARG A 199 -11.52 -0.89 3.32
CA ARG A 199 -12.33 -1.58 4.34
C ARG A 199 -11.92 -1.13 5.74
N THR A 200 -12.42 0.03 6.13
CA THR A 200 -12.07 0.68 7.40
C THR A 200 -12.83 0.12 8.60
N GLY A 201 -13.96 -0.55 8.37
CA GLY A 201 -14.76 -1.16 9.43
C GLY A 201 -14.12 -2.38 10.10
N ARG A 202 -13.17 -3.05 9.41
CA ARG A 202 -12.51 -4.27 9.90
C ARG A 202 -11.18 -4.54 9.21
N LEU A 203 -10.13 -4.80 10.01
CA LEU A 203 -8.84 -5.30 9.51
C LEU A 203 -8.98 -6.71 8.95
N ALA A 204 -8.11 -7.12 8.02
CA ALA A 204 -7.99 -8.54 7.67
C ALA A 204 -7.21 -9.28 8.77
N TRP A 205 -7.72 -10.47 9.13
CA TRP A 205 -7.17 -11.37 10.16
C TRP A 205 -6.82 -10.67 11.49
N PRO A 206 -7.73 -9.88 12.10
CA PRO A 206 -7.42 -9.09 13.28
C PRO A 206 -7.01 -9.95 14.47
N GLU A 207 -7.52 -11.17 14.61
CA GLU A 207 -7.14 -12.11 15.66
C GLU A 207 -5.65 -12.51 15.60
N ASN A 208 -5.04 -12.54 14.42
CA ASN A 208 -3.61 -12.77 14.25
C ASN A 208 -2.81 -11.57 14.77
N GLY A 209 -3.19 -10.36 14.34
CA GLY A 209 -2.58 -9.12 14.82
C GLY A 209 -2.71 -8.97 16.34
N LEU A 210 -3.91 -9.21 16.89
CA LEU A 210 -4.19 -9.14 18.33
C LEU A 210 -3.34 -10.13 19.13
N ARG A 211 -3.15 -11.36 18.63
CA ARG A 211 -2.27 -12.35 19.27
C ARG A 211 -0.81 -11.91 19.25
N TYR A 212 -0.35 -11.26 18.20
CA TYR A 212 1.03 -10.79 18.09
C TYR A 212 1.29 -9.51 18.91
N HIS A 213 0.46 -8.49 18.76
CA HIS A 213 0.58 -7.21 19.44
C HIS A 213 -0.78 -6.51 19.60
N ALA A 214 -1.52 -6.88 20.67
CA ALA A 214 -2.86 -6.37 20.94
C ALA A 214 -2.98 -4.84 20.90
N GLY A 215 -2.08 -4.12 21.57
CA GLY A 215 -2.10 -2.65 21.62
C GLY A 215 -2.08 -1.97 20.26
N PHE A 216 -1.07 -2.31 19.44
CA PHE A 216 -0.94 -1.84 18.06
C PHE A 216 -2.17 -2.18 17.22
N THR A 217 -2.65 -3.43 17.26
CA THR A 217 -3.79 -3.85 16.43
C THR A 217 -5.09 -3.16 16.85
N GLN A 218 -5.32 -2.94 18.15
CA GLN A 218 -6.47 -2.18 18.65
C GLN A 218 -6.39 -0.71 18.23
N ALA A 219 -5.22 -0.08 18.41
CA ALA A 219 -4.98 1.29 17.98
C ALA A 219 -5.18 1.46 16.46
N LEU A 220 -4.66 0.52 15.68
CA LEU A 220 -4.83 0.49 14.23
C LEU A 220 -6.30 0.34 13.85
N GLN A 221 -7.03 -0.59 14.47
CA GLN A 221 -8.44 -0.84 14.13
C GLN A 221 -9.33 0.37 14.47
N GLU A 222 -9.17 0.94 15.66
CA GLU A 222 -9.98 2.10 16.09
C GLU A 222 -9.65 3.33 15.27
N GLY A 223 -8.35 3.63 15.12
CA GLY A 223 -7.88 4.75 14.33
C GLY A 223 -8.33 4.66 12.88
N PHE A 224 -8.15 3.50 12.25
CA PHE A 224 -8.50 3.31 10.84
C PHE A 224 -10.01 3.39 10.60
N LYS A 225 -10.81 2.89 11.53
CA LYS A 225 -12.27 3.05 11.51
C LYS A 225 -12.66 4.52 11.62
N GLN A 226 -12.09 5.26 12.58
CA GLN A 226 -12.36 6.68 12.76
C GLN A 226 -11.96 7.52 11.53
N TRP A 227 -10.79 7.24 10.96
CA TRP A 227 -10.33 7.81 9.69
C TRP A 227 -11.31 7.56 8.55
N GLY A 228 -11.90 6.37 8.49
CA GLY A 228 -12.95 6.02 7.55
C GLY A 228 -14.24 6.81 7.79
N ILE A 229 -14.67 6.99 9.04
CA ILE A 229 -15.87 7.77 9.41
C ILE A 229 -15.75 9.20 8.88
N GLU A 230 -14.61 9.85 9.13
CA GLU A 230 -14.32 11.23 8.72
C GLU A 230 -14.36 11.43 7.20
N ARG A 231 -14.21 10.35 6.43
CA ARG A 231 -14.25 10.33 4.97
C ARG A 231 -15.58 9.82 4.39
N GLY A 232 -16.55 9.48 5.24
CA GLY A 232 -17.80 8.84 4.81
C GLY A 232 -17.59 7.43 4.26
N GLN A 233 -16.52 6.74 4.68
CA GLN A 233 -16.08 5.42 4.18
C GLN A 233 -16.07 4.33 5.25
N ALA A 234 -16.56 4.58 6.47
CA ALA A 234 -16.63 3.60 7.55
C ALA A 234 -17.48 2.39 7.19
N GLN A 235 -16.85 1.39 6.56
CA GLN A 235 -17.54 0.26 5.98
C GLN A 235 -16.79 -1.04 6.26
N ASP A 236 -17.55 -2.04 6.67
CA ASP A 236 -17.14 -3.43 6.52
C ASP A 236 -17.80 -3.97 5.25
N PHE A 237 -17.01 -4.66 4.44
CA PHE A 237 -17.48 -5.34 3.24
C PHE A 237 -16.67 -6.61 3.03
N VAL A 238 -17.27 -7.57 2.34
CA VAL A 238 -16.58 -8.80 1.99
C VAL A 238 -15.58 -8.48 0.89
N ILE A 239 -14.32 -8.83 1.14
CA ILE A 239 -13.31 -8.96 0.10
C ILE A 239 -13.29 -10.46 -0.19
N PRO A 240 -13.66 -10.89 -1.40
CA PRO A 240 -13.80 -12.31 -1.73
C PRO A 240 -12.51 -13.11 -1.53
#